data_AF-A0AB33A911-F1
#
_entry.id   AF-A0AB33A911-F1
#
_cell.length_a   1.000
_cell.length_b   1.000
_cell.length_c   1.000
_cell.angle_alpha   90.00
_cell.angle_beta   90.00
_cell.angle_gamma   90.00
#
_symmetry.space_group_name_H-M   'P 1'
#
loop_
_entity.id
_entity.type
_entity.pdbx_description
1 polymer ?
#
loop_
_entity_poly.entity_id
_entity_poly.type
_entity_poly.pdbx_seq_one_letter_code
_entity_poly.pdbx_strand_id
1 'polypeptide(L)'
;MKTNNPRPSSPARPHEPRQRPRPAGRPSPPIPSFTIPPIPVNPPTQGSQAATESVVYEVGGRGPALNVTYFDASGSLQMEFNVKLPWRKEVKLNTEQVTNAVVIAADFSHDVSCTLLVNGAQKSATSGKMATCSTLG
;
A
#
# COMPACT_ATOMS: atom_id res chain seq x y z
N MET A 1 -39.00 59.86 -21.90
CA MET A 1 -38.89 58.60 -22.68
C MET A 1 -38.66 57.44 -21.72
N LYS A 2 -39.12 56.24 -22.08
CA LYS A 2 -39.68 55.17 -21.22
C LYS A 2 -38.70 54.44 -20.29
N THR A 3 -39.16 54.16 -19.07
CA THR A 3 -38.68 53.13 -18.13
C THR A 3 -38.88 51.72 -18.69
N ASN A 4 -37.92 50.81 -18.52
CA ASN A 4 -38.20 49.37 -18.58
C ASN A 4 -37.32 48.56 -17.62
N ASN A 5 -38.02 47.79 -16.79
CA ASN A 5 -37.58 47.02 -15.61
C ASN A 5 -37.08 45.62 -16.03
N PRO A 6 -36.30 44.89 -15.21
CA PRO A 6 -35.78 43.56 -15.55
C PRO A 6 -36.88 42.49 -15.40
N ARG A 7 -36.90 41.52 -16.31
CA ARG A 7 -37.85 40.41 -16.29
C ARG A 7 -37.34 39.26 -15.41
N PRO A 8 -38.11 38.80 -14.41
CA PRO A 8 -37.84 37.56 -13.68
C PRO A 8 -38.20 36.34 -14.53
N SER A 9 -37.32 35.34 -14.59
CA SER A 9 -37.60 34.04 -15.21
C SER A 9 -38.32 33.13 -14.22
N SER A 10 -39.49 32.65 -14.61
CA SER A 10 -40.41 31.79 -13.84
C SER A 10 -39.98 30.31 -13.92
N PRO A 11 -40.23 29.47 -12.88
CA PRO A 11 -39.84 28.07 -12.88
C PRO A 11 -40.78 27.20 -13.74
N ALA A 12 -40.19 26.28 -14.52
CA ALA A 12 -40.92 25.37 -15.39
C ALA A 12 -41.63 24.24 -14.59
N ARG A 13 -42.85 23.92 -15.04
CA ARG A 13 -43.82 23.01 -14.43
C ARG A 13 -43.51 21.53 -14.81
N PRO A 14 -43.91 20.51 -14.01
CA PRO A 14 -43.62 19.11 -14.30
C PRO A 14 -44.43 18.56 -15.48
N HIS A 15 -43.80 17.74 -16.33
CA HIS A 15 -44.46 16.99 -17.40
C HIS A 15 -44.31 15.47 -17.19
N GLU A 16 -45.45 14.80 -17.03
CA GLU A 16 -45.70 13.36 -17.15
C GLU A 16 -46.94 13.25 -18.10
N PRO A 17 -47.28 12.17 -18.85
CA PRO A 17 -46.72 10.80 -18.97
C PRO A 17 -46.48 10.30 -20.43
N ARG A 18 -45.77 9.17 -20.59
CA ARG A 18 -46.22 8.05 -21.47
C ARG A 18 -45.40 6.77 -21.24
N GLN A 19 -45.99 5.78 -20.58
CA GLN A 19 -45.45 4.42 -20.58
C GLN A 19 -45.70 3.77 -21.96
N ARG A 20 -44.64 3.20 -22.52
CA ARG A 20 -44.65 2.51 -23.83
C ARG A 20 -44.68 1.00 -23.56
N PRO A 21 -45.50 0.18 -24.27
CA PRO A 21 -45.56 -1.26 -24.01
C PRO A 21 -44.25 -1.95 -24.38
N ARG A 22 -43.77 -2.83 -23.50
CA ARG A 22 -42.55 -3.64 -23.69
C ARG A 22 -42.87 -4.84 -24.62
N PRO A 23 -42.11 -5.07 -25.70
CA PRO A 23 -42.30 -6.26 -26.52
C PRO A 23 -41.93 -7.53 -25.74
N ALA A 24 -42.75 -8.57 -25.85
CA ALA A 24 -42.48 -9.89 -25.28
C ALA A 24 -41.24 -10.53 -25.93
N GLY A 25 -40.33 -11.05 -25.10
CA GLY A 25 -39.08 -11.67 -25.52
C GLY A 25 -39.30 -12.99 -26.27
N ARG A 26 -38.48 -13.19 -27.31
CA ARG A 26 -38.44 -14.42 -28.10
C ARG A 26 -37.60 -15.49 -27.36
N PRO A 27 -37.97 -16.79 -27.39
CA PRO A 27 -37.13 -17.83 -26.79
C PRO A 27 -35.85 -18.06 -27.61
N SER A 28 -34.70 -18.10 -26.93
CA SER A 28 -33.42 -18.51 -27.53
C SER A 28 -33.29 -20.03 -27.58
N PRO A 29 -32.64 -20.62 -28.60
CA PRO A 29 -32.41 -22.06 -28.66
C PRO A 29 -31.36 -22.51 -27.63
N PRO A 30 -31.40 -23.78 -27.18
CA PRO A 30 -30.43 -24.32 -26.23
C PRO A 30 -29.05 -24.51 -26.87
N ILE A 31 -28.00 -24.17 -26.12
CA ILE A 31 -26.60 -24.33 -26.50
C ILE A 31 -26.14 -25.73 -26.07
N PRO A 32 -25.46 -26.52 -26.92
CA PRO A 32 -24.93 -27.81 -26.51
C PRO A 32 -23.80 -27.62 -25.47
N SER A 33 -23.88 -28.36 -24.38
CA SER A 33 -22.88 -28.38 -23.32
C SER A 33 -21.84 -29.46 -23.64
N PHE A 34 -20.55 -29.09 -23.70
CA PHE A 34 -19.45 -30.04 -23.79
C PHE A 34 -18.88 -30.27 -22.40
N THR A 35 -18.87 -31.54 -21.95
CA THR A 35 -18.25 -31.93 -20.68
C THR A 35 -16.77 -32.24 -20.93
N ILE A 36 -15.87 -31.39 -20.43
CA ILE A 36 -14.43 -31.63 -20.47
C ILE A 36 -14.07 -32.51 -19.25
N PRO A 37 -13.31 -33.62 -19.43
CA PRO A 37 -12.86 -34.43 -18.30
C PRO A 37 -11.93 -33.63 -17.38
N PRO A 38 -12.00 -33.80 -16.05
CA PRO A 38 -11.13 -33.09 -15.13
C PRO A 38 -9.68 -33.54 -15.32
N ILE A 39 -8.81 -32.58 -15.63
CA ILE A 39 -7.35 -32.74 -15.50
C ILE A 39 -7.02 -32.99 -14.02
N PRO A 40 -6.20 -33.99 -13.68
CA PRO A 40 -5.72 -34.14 -12.31
C PRO A 40 -4.87 -32.92 -11.95
N VAL A 41 -5.39 -32.09 -11.04
CA VAL A 41 -4.62 -31.02 -10.40
C VAL A 41 -3.70 -31.72 -9.39
N ASN A 42 -2.44 -31.91 -9.76
CA ASN A 42 -1.43 -32.16 -8.74
C ASN A 42 -1.42 -30.95 -7.79
N PRO A 43 -1.51 -31.13 -6.46
CA PRO A 43 -1.28 -30.04 -5.54
C PRO A 43 0.11 -29.45 -5.85
N PRO A 44 0.27 -28.11 -5.82
CA PRO A 44 1.58 -27.51 -6.02
C PRO A 44 2.52 -28.15 -4.99
N THR A 45 3.55 -28.82 -5.49
CA THR A 45 4.68 -29.25 -4.68
C THR A 45 5.09 -28.03 -3.86
N GLN A 46 4.98 -28.13 -2.54
CA GLN A 46 5.43 -27.10 -1.62
C GLN A 46 6.95 -27.01 -1.78
N GLY A 47 7.37 -26.25 -2.81
CA GLY A 47 8.75 -25.94 -3.06
C GLY A 47 9.28 -25.33 -1.78
N SER A 48 10.41 -25.87 -1.32
CA SER A 48 11.13 -25.41 -0.14
C SER A 48 11.05 -23.88 -0.08
N GLN A 49 10.21 -23.32 0.80
CA GLN A 49 10.15 -21.88 0.97
C GLN A 49 11.56 -21.50 1.40
N ALA A 50 12.26 -20.71 0.57
CA ALA A 50 13.54 -20.15 0.98
C ALA A 50 13.35 -19.53 2.35
N ALA A 51 14.21 -19.90 3.32
CA ALA A 51 14.07 -19.42 4.69
C ALA A 51 14.08 -17.88 4.66
N THR A 52 13.02 -17.28 5.19
CA THR A 52 12.91 -15.83 5.33
C THR A 52 12.99 -15.47 6.80
N GLU A 53 13.68 -14.37 7.09
CA GLU A 53 13.82 -13.79 8.42
C GLU A 53 12.93 -12.54 8.51
N SER A 54 12.35 -12.33 9.69
CA SER A 54 11.62 -11.08 9.98
C SER A 54 12.60 -10.01 10.37
N VAL A 55 12.60 -8.88 9.65
CA VAL A 55 13.39 -7.70 9.97
C VAL A 55 12.45 -6.57 10.34
N VAL A 56 12.68 -5.99 11.52
CA VAL A 56 11.90 -4.87 12.04
C VAL A 56 12.80 -3.64 12.11
N TYR A 57 12.36 -2.57 11.47
CA TYR A 57 12.94 -1.24 11.58
C TYR A 57 12.07 -0.38 12.49
N GLU A 58 12.68 0.23 13.49
CA GLU A 58 12.02 1.15 14.41
C GLU A 58 12.75 2.48 14.41
N VAL A 59 12.00 3.56 14.21
CA VAL A 59 12.50 4.93 14.25
C VAL A 59 11.70 5.71 15.28
N GLY A 60 12.37 6.20 16.31
CA GLY A 60 11.78 7.02 17.36
C GLY A 60 12.26 8.47 17.27
N GLY A 61 11.49 9.40 17.84
CA GLY A 61 11.86 10.82 17.89
C GLY A 61 10.71 11.65 18.45
N ARG A 62 10.96 12.94 18.72
CA ARG A 62 9.96 13.86 19.30
C ARG A 62 9.05 14.52 18.25
N GLY A 63 9.52 14.62 17.02
CA GLY A 63 8.80 15.19 15.88
C GLY A 63 8.73 14.21 14.71
N PRO A 64 8.16 14.61 13.57
CA PRO A 64 8.27 13.82 12.35
C PRO A 64 9.73 13.80 11.86
N ALA A 65 10.17 12.66 11.33
CA ALA A 65 11.41 12.61 10.57
C ALA A 65 11.23 13.34 9.23
N LEU A 66 12.27 14.05 8.77
CA LEU A 66 12.28 14.63 7.43
C LEU A 66 12.13 13.52 6.38
N ASN A 67 12.92 12.47 6.52
CA ASN A 67 12.83 11.27 5.72
C ASN A 67 13.29 10.03 6.48
N VAL A 68 12.73 8.89 6.08
CA VAL A 68 13.19 7.56 6.47
C VAL A 68 13.45 6.77 5.19
N THR A 69 14.65 6.22 5.06
CA THR A 69 15.04 5.34 3.96
C THR A 69 15.29 3.94 4.51
N TYR A 70 14.70 2.90 3.92
CA TYR A 70 14.83 1.53 4.42
C TYR A 70 14.89 0.50 3.29
N PHE A 71 15.55 -0.63 3.53
CA PHE A 71 15.60 -1.76 2.58
C PHE A 71 14.35 -2.64 2.72
N ASP A 72 13.63 -2.87 1.62
CA ASP A 72 12.35 -3.58 1.62
C ASP A 72 12.44 -5.02 1.07
N ALA A 73 11.30 -5.73 1.11
CA ALA A 73 11.19 -7.10 0.63
C ALA A 73 11.31 -7.24 -0.91
N SER A 74 11.18 -6.14 -1.66
CA SER A 74 11.43 -6.14 -3.11
C SER A 74 12.93 -6.12 -3.44
N GLY A 75 13.79 -5.98 -2.43
CA GLY A 75 15.24 -5.89 -2.59
C GLY A 75 15.71 -4.48 -2.94
N SER A 76 14.92 -3.45 -2.64
CA SER A 76 15.22 -2.06 -2.98
C SER A 76 15.15 -1.15 -1.76
N LEU A 77 15.84 0.00 -1.85
CA LEU A 77 15.69 1.08 -0.86
C LEU A 77 14.42 1.88 -1.15
N GLN A 78 13.57 2.00 -0.14
CA GLN A 78 12.36 2.84 -0.14
C GLN A 78 12.62 4.11 0.65
N MET A 79 12.08 5.23 0.19
CA MET A 79 12.20 6.51 0.87
C MET A 79 10.81 7.08 1.17
N GLU A 80 10.55 7.37 2.43
CA GLU A 80 9.32 8.01 2.92
C GLU A 80 9.68 9.41 3.46
N PHE A 81 8.86 10.42 3.16
CA PHE A 81 9.07 11.81 3.59
C PHE A 81 8.05 12.24 4.63
N ASN A 82 8.44 13.18 5.50
CA ASN A 82 7.60 13.75 6.57
C ASN A 82 6.94 12.66 7.43
N VAL A 83 7.75 11.70 7.85
CA VAL A 83 7.30 10.47 8.49
C VAL A 83 6.96 10.75 9.94
N LYS A 84 5.72 10.49 10.34
CA LYS A 84 5.29 10.63 11.74
C LYS A 84 6.02 9.60 12.60
N LEU A 85 6.64 10.07 13.69
CA LEU A 85 7.30 9.20 14.67
C LEU A 85 6.40 8.98 15.91
N PRO A 86 6.52 7.81 16.59
CA PRO A 86 7.39 6.69 16.24
C PRO A 86 6.90 5.94 15.00
N TRP A 87 7.85 5.53 14.14
CA TRP A 87 7.61 4.76 12.92
C TRP A 87 8.16 3.35 13.08
N ARG A 88 7.45 2.38 12.52
CA ARG A 88 7.82 0.96 12.57
C ARG A 88 7.46 0.27 11.27
N LYS A 89 8.37 -0.54 10.75
CA LYS A 89 8.16 -1.34 9.54
C LYS A 89 8.72 -2.73 9.75
N GLU A 90 7.91 -3.74 9.45
CA GLU A 90 8.34 -5.15 9.46
C GLU A 90 8.33 -5.66 8.02
N VAL A 91 9.44 -6.31 7.62
CA VAL A 91 9.63 -6.90 6.30
C VAL A 91 10.15 -8.33 6.44
N LYS A 92 9.82 -9.19 5.48
CA LYS A 92 10.38 -10.54 5.38
C LYS A 92 11.46 -10.55 4.31
N LEU A 93 12.69 -10.86 4.72
CA LEU A 93 13.86 -10.86 3.85
C LEU A 93 14.44 -12.28 3.78
N ASN A 94 14.95 -12.69 2.62
CA ASN A 94 15.77 -13.90 2.55
C ASN A 94 17.17 -13.65 3.17
N THR A 95 17.96 -14.69 3.39
CA THR A 95 19.27 -14.60 4.06
C THR A 95 20.23 -13.60 3.40
N GLU A 96 20.26 -13.51 2.07
CA GLU A 96 21.10 -12.54 1.34
C GLU A 96 20.57 -11.11 1.42
N GLN A 97 19.25 -10.93 1.50
CA GLN A 97 18.64 -9.62 1.70
C GLN A 97 18.85 -9.10 3.13
N VAL A 98 18.90 -9.99 4.12
CA VAL A 98 19.14 -9.60 5.52
C VAL A 98 20.51 -8.92 5.68
N THR A 99 21.55 -9.34 4.96
CA THR A 99 22.86 -8.66 5.00
C THR A 99 22.83 -7.25 4.40
N ASN A 100 21.81 -6.94 3.59
CA ASN A 100 21.59 -5.62 2.99
C ASN A 100 20.56 -4.77 3.77
N ALA A 101 20.00 -5.31 4.85
CA ALA A 101 19.01 -4.61 5.64
C ALA A 101 19.63 -3.38 6.32
N VAL A 102 19.07 -2.22 6.01
CA VAL A 102 19.49 -0.92 6.52
C VAL A 102 18.27 -0.02 6.66
N VAL A 103 18.30 0.83 7.67
CA VAL A 103 17.38 1.96 7.83
C VAL A 103 18.18 3.21 8.19
N ILE A 104 17.83 4.32 7.56
CA ILE A 104 18.43 5.64 7.74
C ILE A 104 17.29 6.61 8.01
N ALA A 105 17.35 7.31 9.13
CA ALA A 105 16.40 8.35 9.50
C ALA A 105 17.12 9.67 9.71
N ALA A 106 16.51 10.77 9.28
CA ALA A 106 17.03 12.11 9.51
C ALA A 106 15.95 13.05 10.05
N ASP A 107 16.30 13.80 11.09
CA ASP A 107 15.63 15.02 11.54
C ASP A 107 16.71 16.01 11.97
N PHE A 108 16.71 17.19 11.36
CA PHE A 108 17.70 18.23 11.68
C PHE A 108 17.28 19.12 12.86
N SER A 109 16.02 19.01 13.31
CA SER A 109 15.48 19.78 14.43
C SER A 109 15.66 19.06 15.76
N HIS A 110 15.47 17.74 15.79
CA HIS A 110 15.58 16.91 16.99
C HIS A 110 16.37 15.65 16.71
N ASP A 111 16.86 14.99 17.76
CA ASP A 111 17.45 13.67 17.58
C ASP A 111 16.37 12.64 17.25
N VAL A 112 16.69 11.81 16.28
CA VAL A 112 16.01 10.56 15.99
C VAL A 112 16.81 9.40 16.57
N SER A 113 16.09 8.34 16.89
CA SER A 113 16.64 7.05 17.27
C SER A 113 16.28 6.04 16.22
N CYS A 114 17.16 5.08 16.02
CA CYS A 114 16.97 3.98 15.09
C CYS A 114 17.26 2.67 15.82
N THR A 115 16.47 1.64 15.55
CA THR A 115 16.71 0.27 16.01
C THR A 115 16.35 -0.71 14.91
N LEU A 116 17.22 -1.68 14.67
CA LEU A 116 17.01 -2.76 13.70
C LEU A 116 17.03 -4.09 14.44
N LEU A 117 15.96 -4.87 14.29
CA LEU A 117 15.83 -6.20 14.86
C LEU A 117 15.73 -7.25 13.75
N VAL A 118 16.38 -8.40 13.93
CA VAL A 118 16.23 -9.58 13.06
C VAL A 118 15.73 -10.73 13.91
N ASN A 119 14.57 -11.29 13.57
CA ASN A 119 13.86 -12.33 14.34
C ASN A 119 13.70 -11.96 15.83
N GLY A 120 13.44 -10.68 16.10
CA GLY A 120 13.30 -10.14 17.46
C GLY A 120 14.62 -9.84 18.20
N ALA A 121 15.77 -10.25 17.66
CA ALA A 121 17.07 -9.89 18.23
C ALA A 121 17.55 -8.54 17.66
N GLN A 122 17.80 -7.58 18.53
CA GLN A 122 18.39 -6.29 18.14
C GLN A 122 19.80 -6.52 17.56
N LYS A 123 20.02 -5.99 16.35
CA LYS A 123 21.32 -6.05 15.66
C LYS A 123 22.08 -4.73 15.75
N SER A 124 21.37 -3.61 15.66
CA SER A 124 21.96 -2.29 15.70
C SER A 124 20.97 -1.29 16.29
N ALA A 125 21.50 -0.30 17.01
CA ALA A 125 20.76 0.86 17.45
C ALA A 125 21.68 2.07 17.53
N THR A 126 21.21 3.20 17.01
CA THR A 126 21.95 4.47 16.98
C THR A 126 20.99 5.63 17.21
N SER A 127 21.54 6.80 17.53
CA SER A 127 20.75 8.03 17.71
C SER A 127 21.54 9.27 17.31
N GLY A 128 20.83 10.31 16.88
CA GLY A 128 21.39 11.61 16.52
C GLY A 128 20.46 12.36 15.57
N LYS A 129 20.92 13.47 14.99
CA LYS A 129 20.18 14.18 13.92
C LYS A 129 20.00 13.34 12.67
N MET A 130 20.94 12.43 12.43
CA MET A 130 20.84 11.35 11.47
C MET A 130 21.20 10.06 12.19
N ALA A 131 20.37 9.04 12.06
CA ALA A 131 20.59 7.73 12.67
C ALA A 131 20.53 6.66 11.58
N THR A 132 21.54 5.79 11.56
CA THR A 132 21.64 4.67 10.63
C THR A 132 21.76 3.38 11.43
N CYS A 133 20.93 2.39 11.08
CA CYS A 133 21.07 1.03 11.59
C CYS A 133 21.16 0.07 10.41
N SER A 134 22.10 -0.86 10.50
CA SER A 134 22.30 -1.94 9.55
C SER A 134 22.46 -3.26 10.28
N THR A 135 22.26 -4.36 9.59
CA THR A 135 22.61 -5.70 10.09
C THR A 135 24.12 -5.93 10.09
N LEU A 136 24.86 -5.19 9.26
CA LEU A 136 26.31 -5.09 9.29
C LEU A 136 26.70 -4.11 10.42
N GLY A 137 27.41 -4.62 11.41
CA GLY A 137 27.94 -3.84 12.55
C GLY A 137 29.39 -3.47 12.36
#